data_AF-A0A7V7DS93-F1
#
_entry.id   AF-A0A7V7DS93-F1
#
_cell.length_a   1.000
_cell.length_b   1.000
_cell.length_c   1.000
_cell.angle_alpha   90.00
_cell.angle_beta   90.00
_cell.angle_gamma   90.00
#
_symmetry.space_group_name_H-M   'P 1'
#
loop_
_entity.id
_entity.type
_entity.pdbx_description
1 polymer ?
#
loop_
_entity_poly.entity_id
_entity_poly.type
_entity_poly.pdbx_seq_one_letter_code
_entity_poly.pdbx_strand_id
1 'polypeptide(L)'
;NGMTVEALAAAKIVQIADGGPVDNSGVAQLVSFLQLNNQADGFNIVAFDNVQVLYTPGGAAANVGIDIAFLFGEGLLQGNQFCSGAKGSETRITLPNLQIFQVDPLTSPPELTWSAAAGDNNPPNLVHELIYTKYTVTTTDNPTLGVAAGTTGTFHAFTCAWSDADTSPQNNTQDGDFKTYGDMLSFINVGLRNPDAEGQTGLKYLQDALGLN
;
A
#
# COMPACT_ATOMS: atom_id res chain seq x y z
N ASN A 1 17.53 15.08 -8.89
CA ASN A 1 17.91 14.39 -10.14
C ASN A 1 17.28 13.00 -10.11
N GLY A 2 16.26 12.77 -10.94
CA GLY A 2 15.61 11.46 -11.02
C GLY A 2 16.51 10.45 -11.75
N MET A 3 16.47 9.19 -11.31
CA MET A 3 17.09 8.07 -12.02
C MET A 3 16.31 7.79 -13.31
N THR A 4 16.98 7.23 -14.33
CA THR A 4 16.30 6.76 -15.54
C THR A 4 15.54 5.46 -15.27
N VAL A 5 14.54 5.14 -16.11
CA VAL A 5 13.75 3.91 -15.99
C VAL A 5 14.65 2.66 -16.08
N GLU A 6 15.68 2.70 -16.91
CA GLU A 6 16.66 1.62 -17.04
C GLU A 6 17.53 1.47 -15.78
N ALA A 7 17.84 2.58 -15.09
CA ALA A 7 18.57 2.55 -13.83
C ALA A 7 17.70 2.03 -12.68
N LEU A 8 16.41 2.35 -12.66
CA LEU A 8 15.44 1.79 -11.72
C LEU A 8 15.27 0.27 -11.95
N ALA A 9 15.19 -0.15 -13.21
CA ALA A 9 15.14 -1.56 -13.60
C ALA A 9 16.41 -2.33 -13.23
N ALA A 10 17.59 -1.73 -13.42
CA ALA A 10 18.88 -2.32 -13.03
C ALA A 10 19.04 -2.44 -11.50
N ALA A 11 18.45 -1.51 -10.74
CA ALA A 11 18.43 -1.54 -9.28
C ALA A 11 17.38 -2.51 -8.69
N LYS A 12 16.55 -3.15 -9.54
CA LYS A 12 15.41 -3.99 -9.13
C LYS A 12 14.41 -3.26 -8.23
N ILE A 13 14.33 -1.94 -8.35
CA ILE A 13 13.38 -1.12 -7.59
C ILE A 13 12.10 -1.06 -8.42
N VAL A 14 11.01 -1.61 -7.89
CA VAL A 14 9.68 -1.48 -8.49
C VAL A 14 8.82 -0.64 -7.56
N GLN A 15 8.31 0.47 -8.10
CA GLN A 15 7.39 1.38 -7.43
C GLN A 15 5.99 1.16 -7.99
N ILE A 16 5.00 1.04 -7.12
CA ILE A 16 3.59 0.89 -7.47
C ILE A 16 2.84 2.08 -6.88
N ALA A 17 1.93 2.66 -7.66
CA ALA A 17 1.19 3.86 -7.34
C ALA A 17 -0.30 3.71 -7.69
N ASP A 18 -1.12 4.17 -6.73
CA ASP A 18 -2.59 4.25 -6.58
C ASP A 18 -3.49 4.10 -7.84
N GLY A 19 -4.25 3.01 -7.88
CA GLY A 19 -5.12 2.56 -8.97
C GLY A 19 -6.14 1.47 -8.56
N GLY A 20 -6.29 1.17 -7.27
CA GLY A 20 -7.28 0.22 -6.73
C GLY A 20 -6.99 -1.26 -7.05
N PRO A 21 -7.99 -2.11 -7.41
CA PRO A 21 -7.77 -3.55 -7.69
C PRO A 21 -6.70 -3.83 -8.76
N VAL A 22 -6.43 -2.87 -9.63
CA VAL A 22 -5.39 -2.94 -10.67
C VAL A 22 -3.99 -2.86 -10.06
N ASP A 23 -3.79 -2.11 -8.97
CA ASP A 23 -2.49 -1.96 -8.31
C ASP A 23 -2.07 -3.18 -7.52
N ASN A 24 -3.03 -3.81 -6.85
CA ASN A 24 -2.83 -5.07 -6.15
C ASN A 24 -2.40 -6.17 -7.10
N SER A 25 -2.95 -6.15 -8.32
CA SER A 25 -2.49 -7.02 -9.39
C SER A 25 -1.07 -6.67 -9.86
N GLY A 26 -0.65 -5.40 -9.78
CA GLY A 26 0.72 -4.95 -10.03
C GLY A 26 1.73 -5.50 -9.01
N VAL A 27 1.40 -5.46 -7.72
CA VAL A 27 2.26 -6.03 -6.67
C VAL A 27 2.37 -7.55 -6.85
N ALA A 28 1.25 -8.21 -7.16
CA ALA A 28 1.27 -9.64 -7.40
C ALA A 28 2.05 -10.04 -8.65
N GLN A 29 1.95 -9.27 -9.74
CA GLN A 29 2.73 -9.48 -10.95
C GLN A 29 4.24 -9.29 -10.70
N LEU A 30 4.62 -8.34 -9.85
CA LEU A 30 6.00 -8.16 -9.42
C LEU A 30 6.54 -9.38 -8.68
N VAL A 31 5.79 -9.88 -7.69
CA VAL A 31 6.20 -11.08 -6.93
C VAL A 31 6.33 -12.30 -7.84
N SER A 32 5.35 -12.49 -8.73
CA SER A 32 5.37 -13.54 -9.76
C SER A 32 6.61 -13.45 -10.65
N PHE A 33 6.95 -12.24 -11.14
CA PHE A 33 8.15 -12.01 -11.92
C PHE A 33 9.44 -12.35 -11.15
N LEU A 34 9.55 -11.93 -9.89
CA LEU A 34 10.72 -12.22 -9.05
C LEU A 34 10.92 -13.72 -8.84
N GLN A 35 9.83 -14.47 -8.64
CA GLN A 35 9.85 -15.92 -8.50
C GLN A 35 10.27 -16.61 -9.80
N LEU A 36 9.69 -16.21 -10.95
CA LEU A 36 10.02 -16.80 -12.27
C LEU A 36 11.48 -16.59 -12.68
N ASN A 37 12.15 -15.57 -12.14
CA ASN A 37 13.55 -15.26 -12.43
C ASN A 37 14.52 -15.76 -11.34
N ASN A 38 14.10 -16.69 -10.47
CA ASN A 38 14.91 -17.25 -9.38
C ASN A 38 15.49 -16.18 -8.42
N GLN A 39 14.81 -15.05 -8.27
CA GLN A 39 15.17 -13.99 -7.31
C GLN A 39 14.29 -14.02 -6.07
N ALA A 40 13.75 -15.20 -5.77
CA ALA A 40 12.66 -15.39 -4.83
C ALA A 40 13.10 -15.06 -3.39
N ASP A 41 14.20 -15.61 -2.91
CA ASP A 41 14.56 -15.45 -1.50
C ASP A 41 15.17 -14.08 -1.20
N GLY A 42 14.63 -13.41 -0.18
CA GLY A 42 15.08 -12.10 0.25
C GLY A 42 14.62 -10.95 -0.65
N PHE A 43 13.48 -11.11 -1.33
CA PHE A 43 12.88 -10.00 -2.07
C PHE A 43 12.61 -8.80 -1.15
N ASN A 44 12.63 -7.61 -1.74
CA ASN A 44 12.41 -6.35 -1.05
C ASN A 44 11.44 -5.50 -1.86
N ILE A 45 10.24 -5.28 -1.33
CA ILE A 45 9.15 -4.58 -2.03
C ILE A 45 8.81 -3.32 -1.25
N VAL A 46 8.64 -2.22 -1.96
CA VAL A 46 8.18 -0.94 -1.40
C VAL A 46 6.85 -0.57 -2.07
N ALA A 47 5.80 -0.45 -1.27
CA ALA A 47 4.46 -0.06 -1.73
C ALA A 47 4.05 1.26 -1.08
N PHE A 48 3.43 2.12 -1.88
CA PHE A 48 2.75 3.32 -1.42
C PHE A 48 1.25 3.13 -1.62
N ASP A 49 0.48 3.42 -0.59
CA ASP A 49 -0.96 3.23 -0.57
C ASP A 49 -1.63 4.48 -0.01
N ASN A 50 -2.50 5.10 -0.79
CA ASN A 50 -3.19 6.32 -0.40
C ASN A 50 -4.66 5.98 -0.18
N VAL A 51 -5.17 6.20 1.02
CA VAL A 51 -6.51 5.72 1.40
C VAL A 51 -7.30 6.73 2.17
N GLN A 52 -8.61 6.66 1.98
CA GLN A 52 -9.56 7.36 2.86
C GLN A 52 -9.63 6.71 4.25
N VAL A 53 -9.50 5.39 4.31
CA VAL A 53 -9.72 4.59 5.52
C VAL A 53 -8.57 3.61 5.70
N LEU A 54 -8.09 3.51 6.93
CA LEU A 54 -7.09 2.52 7.33
C LEU A 54 -7.73 1.17 7.64
N TYR A 55 -6.98 0.11 7.36
CA TYR A 55 -7.36 -1.28 7.55
C TYR A 55 -6.31 -2.02 8.36
N THR A 56 -6.77 -2.97 9.17
CA THR A 56 -5.93 -3.79 10.04
C THR A 56 -5.93 -5.23 9.51
N PRO A 57 -5.03 -5.59 8.57
CA PRO A 57 -5.06 -6.92 7.95
C PRO A 57 -4.87 -8.01 8.99
N GLY A 58 -5.70 -9.06 8.91
CA GLY A 58 -5.63 -10.18 9.84
C GLY A 58 -6.02 -9.84 11.29
N GLY A 59 -6.56 -8.64 11.55
CA GLY A 59 -7.12 -8.23 12.84
C GLY A 59 -6.12 -7.85 13.94
N ALA A 60 -4.82 -7.99 13.70
CA ALA A 60 -3.76 -7.67 14.67
C ALA A 60 -2.52 -6.97 14.07
N ALA A 61 -2.46 -6.76 12.76
CA ALA A 61 -1.35 -6.07 12.11
C ALA A 61 -1.33 -4.56 12.41
N ALA A 62 -0.28 -3.86 11.98
CA ALA A 62 -0.33 -2.41 11.89
C ALA A 62 -1.34 -1.95 10.83
N ASN A 63 -1.86 -0.74 11.01
CA ASN A 63 -2.78 -0.14 10.05
C ASN A 63 -2.08 0.15 8.72
N VAL A 64 -2.73 -0.23 7.63
CA VAL A 64 -2.30 -0.01 6.25
C VAL A 64 -3.50 0.40 5.39
N GLY A 65 -3.26 0.75 4.15
CA GLY A 65 -4.33 0.95 3.19
C GLY A 65 -4.92 -0.37 2.71
N ILE A 66 -6.07 -0.24 2.05
CA ILE A 66 -6.91 -1.35 1.64
C ILE A 66 -6.26 -2.21 0.57
N ASP A 67 -5.48 -1.59 -0.31
CA ASP A 67 -4.75 -2.25 -1.37
C ASP A 67 -3.67 -3.16 -0.77
N ILE A 68 -2.88 -2.63 0.18
CA ILE A 68 -1.93 -3.45 0.92
C ILE A 68 -2.62 -4.55 1.72
N ALA A 69 -3.75 -4.27 2.35
CA ALA A 69 -4.50 -5.26 3.13
C ALA A 69 -4.93 -6.47 2.28
N PHE A 70 -5.25 -6.27 0.99
CA PHE A 70 -5.62 -7.37 0.08
C PHE A 70 -4.49 -8.34 -0.21
N LEU A 71 -3.24 -7.88 -0.16
CA LEU A 71 -2.09 -8.77 -0.30
C LEU A 71 -2.02 -9.81 0.82
N PHE A 72 -2.62 -9.49 1.98
CA PHE A 72 -2.78 -10.36 3.14
C PHE A 72 -4.16 -11.03 3.19
N GLY A 73 -4.96 -10.97 2.12
CA GLY A 73 -6.24 -11.65 2.05
C GLY A 73 -7.38 -10.96 2.80
N GLU A 74 -7.19 -9.70 3.22
CA GLU A 74 -8.33 -8.86 3.57
C GLU A 74 -9.24 -8.76 2.32
N GLY A 75 -10.56 -8.83 2.50
CA GLY A 75 -11.47 -8.88 1.36
C GLY A 75 -11.90 -7.50 0.89
N LEU A 76 -12.03 -7.30 -0.43
CA LEU A 76 -12.97 -6.32 -0.99
C LEU A 76 -14.38 -6.78 -0.60
N LEU A 77 -14.84 -6.41 0.60
CA LEU A 77 -16.24 -6.45 0.98
C LEU A 77 -16.94 -7.81 0.73
N GLN A 78 -16.71 -8.80 1.61
CA GLN A 78 -17.61 -9.96 1.81
C GLN A 78 -17.96 -10.84 0.58
N GLY A 79 -17.22 -10.74 -0.52
CA GLY A 79 -17.37 -11.61 -1.68
C GLY A 79 -16.35 -11.27 -2.74
N ASN A 80 -15.94 -12.25 -3.54
CA ASN A 80 -14.94 -12.09 -4.61
C ASN A 80 -15.51 -11.26 -5.78
N GLN A 81 -16.23 -10.17 -5.53
CA GLN A 81 -17.01 -9.44 -6.53
C GLN A 81 -16.94 -7.93 -6.31
N PHE A 82 -16.56 -7.21 -7.36
CA PHE A 82 -16.79 -5.77 -7.45
C PHE A 82 -18.19 -5.52 -8.00
N CYS A 83 -19.00 -4.74 -7.28
CA CYS A 83 -20.35 -4.36 -7.71
C CYS A 83 -20.38 -2.87 -8.04
N SER A 84 -20.88 -2.50 -9.22
CA SER A 84 -21.09 -1.11 -9.61
C SER A 84 -22.47 -0.91 -10.22
N GLY A 85 -23.12 0.21 -9.87
CA GLY A 85 -24.45 0.58 -10.33
C GLY A 85 -25.47 0.72 -9.19
N ALA A 86 -26.69 1.14 -9.55
CA ALA A 86 -27.78 1.30 -8.59
C ALA A 86 -28.35 -0.06 -8.15
N LYS A 87 -28.89 -0.11 -6.93
CA LYS A 87 -29.51 -1.30 -6.34
C LYS A 87 -30.60 -1.86 -7.28
N GLY A 88 -30.41 -3.08 -7.78
CA GLY A 88 -31.31 -3.73 -8.75
C GLY A 88 -30.83 -3.70 -10.21
N SER A 89 -29.74 -2.97 -10.51
CA SER A 89 -29.07 -2.95 -11.82
C SER A 89 -27.54 -3.00 -11.68
N GLU A 90 -27.04 -3.59 -10.59
CA GLU A 90 -25.60 -3.71 -10.34
C GLU A 90 -24.95 -4.64 -11.36
N THR A 91 -23.89 -4.16 -12.00
CA THR A 91 -22.93 -5.01 -12.71
C THR A 91 -21.96 -5.57 -11.69
N ARG A 92 -21.81 -6.90 -11.66
CA ARG A 92 -20.92 -7.60 -10.75
C ARG A 92 -19.79 -8.27 -11.52
N ILE A 93 -18.55 -7.97 -11.16
CA ILE A 93 -17.35 -8.55 -11.76
C ILE A 93 -16.68 -9.40 -10.70
N THR A 94 -16.44 -10.67 -11.00
CA THR A 94 -15.68 -11.53 -10.09
C THR A 94 -14.22 -11.09 -10.10
N LEU A 95 -13.68 -10.80 -8.92
CA LEU A 95 -12.29 -10.44 -8.73
C LEU A 95 -11.47 -11.70 -8.44
N PRO A 96 -10.24 -11.79 -8.99
CA PRO A 96 -9.32 -12.85 -8.61
C PRO A 96 -8.95 -12.74 -7.13
N ASN A 97 -8.53 -13.85 -6.51
CA ASN A 97 -7.90 -13.78 -5.20
C ASN A 97 -6.61 -12.96 -5.33
N LEU A 98 -6.49 -11.87 -4.58
CA LEU A 98 -5.33 -10.98 -4.58
C LEU A 98 -4.34 -11.28 -3.45
N GLN A 99 -4.64 -12.24 -2.58
CA GLN A 99 -3.75 -12.63 -1.51
C GLN A 99 -2.46 -13.22 -2.07
N ILE A 100 -1.33 -12.67 -1.66
CA ILE A 100 0.00 -13.16 -2.02
C ILE A 100 0.86 -13.46 -0.79
N PHE A 101 0.51 -12.94 0.38
CA PHE A 101 1.22 -13.16 1.63
C PHE A 101 0.37 -13.92 2.65
N GLN A 102 1.05 -14.71 3.47
CA GLN A 102 0.46 -15.38 4.63
C GLN A 102 0.01 -14.36 5.68
N VAL A 103 -1.10 -14.67 6.37
CA VAL A 103 -1.67 -13.82 7.44
C VAL A 103 -1.06 -14.15 8.80
N ASP A 104 -0.67 -15.41 9.01
CA ASP A 104 -0.16 -15.92 10.29
C ASP A 104 1.01 -15.11 10.91
N PRO A 105 1.96 -14.53 10.14
CA PRO A 105 3.02 -13.68 10.69
C PRO A 105 2.52 -12.37 11.31
N LEU A 106 1.27 -11.96 11.03
CA LEU A 106 0.67 -10.71 11.53
C LEU A 106 0.10 -10.85 12.95
N THR A 107 0.16 -12.05 13.54
CA THR A 107 -0.40 -12.37 14.86
C THR A 107 0.42 -11.84 16.04
N SER A 108 1.63 -11.33 15.78
CA SER A 108 2.26 -10.33 16.63
C SER A 108 2.31 -9.03 15.85
N PRO A 109 1.74 -7.92 16.34
CA PRO A 109 1.70 -6.68 15.59
C PRO A 109 3.14 -6.33 15.19
N PRO A 110 3.45 -6.20 13.89
CA PRO A 110 4.62 -5.42 13.54
C PRO A 110 4.37 -4.04 14.14
N GLU A 111 5.24 -3.62 15.05
CA GLU A 111 5.12 -2.31 15.67
C GLU A 111 5.14 -1.27 14.54
N LEU A 112 4.18 -0.34 14.58
CA LEU A 112 4.18 0.86 13.75
C LEU A 112 5.61 1.41 13.74
N THR A 113 6.26 1.36 12.58
CA THR A 113 7.69 1.63 12.53
C THR A 113 7.95 3.13 12.54
N TRP A 114 7.07 3.89 11.90
CA TRP A 114 7.13 5.34 11.87
C TRP A 114 5.76 5.91 11.46
N SER A 115 5.42 7.09 11.98
CA SER A 115 4.25 7.84 11.51
C SER A 115 4.53 9.35 11.54
N ALA A 116 3.85 10.07 10.67
CA ALA A 116 3.72 11.52 10.71
C ALA A 116 2.24 11.88 10.59
N ALA A 117 1.70 12.60 11.57
CA ALA A 117 0.37 13.19 11.49
C ALA A 117 0.46 14.61 10.90
N ALA A 118 -0.54 15.04 10.12
CA ALA A 118 -0.72 16.46 9.88
C ALA A 118 -1.08 17.09 11.24
N GLY A 119 -0.33 18.11 11.67
CA GLY A 119 -0.41 18.64 13.03
C GLY A 119 -1.79 19.17 13.46
N ASP A 120 -1.85 19.77 14.65
CA ASP A 120 -3.07 20.14 15.41
C ASP A 120 -4.16 20.98 14.69
N ASN A 121 -3.95 21.40 13.45
CA ASN A 121 -4.94 22.15 12.66
C ASN A 121 -5.96 21.26 11.94
N ASN A 122 -5.86 19.94 12.09
CA ASN A 122 -6.88 19.06 11.54
C ASN A 122 -8.21 19.18 12.29
N PRO A 123 -9.35 19.25 11.59
CA PRO A 123 -10.64 19.05 12.21
C PRO A 123 -10.63 17.74 13.01
N PRO A 124 -11.23 17.69 14.20
CA PRO A 124 -11.14 16.54 15.13
C PRO A 124 -11.69 15.21 14.57
N ASN A 125 -12.27 15.21 13.37
CA ASN A 125 -12.83 14.06 12.70
C ASN A 125 -12.08 13.68 11.40
N LEU A 126 -10.97 14.35 11.08
CA LEU A 126 -10.15 14.01 9.92
C LEU A 126 -8.87 13.29 10.35
N VAL A 127 -8.62 12.16 9.70
CA VAL A 127 -7.37 11.42 9.81
C VAL A 127 -6.51 11.80 8.61
N HIS A 128 -5.45 12.56 8.85
CA HIS A 128 -4.36 12.79 7.90
C HIS A 128 -3.06 12.30 8.51
N GLU A 129 -2.63 11.13 8.07
CA GLU A 129 -1.48 10.44 8.63
C GLU A 129 -0.69 9.78 7.52
N LEU A 130 0.63 9.81 7.62
CA LEU A 130 1.53 9.01 6.81
C LEU A 130 2.16 7.97 7.73
N ILE A 131 1.92 6.71 7.43
CA ILE A 131 2.34 5.55 8.22
C ILE A 131 3.40 4.80 7.42
N TYR A 132 4.43 4.31 8.11
CA TYR A 132 5.34 3.31 7.58
C TYR A 132 5.35 2.07 8.46
N THR A 133 5.15 0.92 7.83
CA THR A 133 5.29 -0.40 8.47
C THR A 133 6.21 -1.30 7.65
N LYS A 134 7.11 -1.99 8.34
CA LYS A 134 7.96 -3.02 7.76
C LYS A 134 7.44 -4.42 8.13
N TYR A 135 7.14 -5.23 7.12
CA TYR A 135 6.70 -6.61 7.29
C TYR A 135 7.78 -7.58 6.84
N THR A 136 8.03 -8.62 7.63
CA THR A 136 8.60 -9.86 7.12
C THR A 136 7.46 -10.72 6.61
N VAL A 137 7.49 -11.07 5.33
CA VAL A 137 6.40 -11.75 4.64
C VAL A 137 6.85 -13.09 4.08
N THR A 138 5.91 -14.03 4.03
CA THR A 138 6.07 -15.31 3.32
C THR A 138 4.95 -15.42 2.28
N THR A 139 5.30 -15.81 1.05
CA THR A 139 4.30 -15.97 -0.01
C THR A 139 3.36 -17.13 0.28
N THR A 140 2.09 -16.96 -0.06
CA THR A 140 1.10 -18.04 -0.12
C THR A 140 0.87 -18.47 -1.57
N ASP A 141 0.35 -19.67 -1.77
CA ASP A 141 0.07 -20.18 -3.12
C ASP A 141 -1.09 -19.38 -3.74
N ASN A 142 -0.83 -18.77 -4.90
CA ASN A 142 -1.84 -18.06 -5.67
C ASN A 142 -1.66 -18.37 -7.18
N PRO A 143 -2.30 -19.44 -7.68
CA PRO A 143 -2.17 -19.85 -9.07
C PRO A 143 -2.78 -18.84 -10.05
N THR A 144 -3.74 -18.02 -9.60
CA THR A 144 -4.35 -16.96 -10.44
C THR A 144 -3.34 -15.89 -10.81
N LEU A 145 -2.37 -15.63 -9.93
CA LEU A 145 -1.31 -14.63 -10.13
C LEU A 145 0.05 -15.28 -10.45
N GLY A 146 0.11 -16.61 -10.53
CA GLY A 146 1.34 -17.36 -10.76
C GLY A 146 2.34 -17.28 -9.60
N VAL A 147 1.86 -17.05 -8.37
CA VAL A 147 2.70 -16.96 -7.17
C VAL A 147 2.76 -18.32 -6.48
N ALA A 148 3.97 -18.81 -6.23
CA ALA A 148 4.20 -20.04 -5.46
C ALA A 148 4.34 -19.74 -3.96
N ALA A 149 3.93 -20.67 -3.11
CA ALA A 149 4.09 -20.57 -1.66
C ALA A 149 5.55 -20.72 -1.18
N GLY A 150 5.86 -20.11 -0.04
CA GLY A 150 7.05 -20.42 0.76
C GLY A 150 8.26 -19.51 0.56
N THR A 151 8.18 -18.51 -0.32
CA THR A 151 9.24 -17.51 -0.51
C THR A 151 9.17 -16.44 0.58
N THR A 152 10.30 -16.14 1.22
CA THR A 152 10.37 -15.10 2.26
C THR A 152 11.01 -13.81 1.76
N GLY A 153 10.50 -12.67 2.22
CA GLY A 153 11.05 -11.36 1.88
C GLY A 153 10.63 -10.26 2.86
N THR A 154 10.98 -9.03 2.51
CA THR A 154 10.58 -7.82 3.23
C THR A 154 9.60 -7.01 2.39
N PHE A 155 8.50 -6.59 3.02
CA PHE A 155 7.51 -5.71 2.42
C PHE A 155 7.42 -4.42 3.23
N HIS A 156 7.71 -3.29 2.57
CA HIS A 156 7.69 -1.95 3.13
C HIS A 156 6.41 -1.26 2.70
N ALA A 157 5.52 -0.99 3.66
CA ALA A 157 4.24 -0.34 3.43
C ALA A 157 4.32 1.13 3.86
N PHE A 158 4.19 2.05 2.92
CA PHE A 158 3.95 3.46 3.19
C PHE A 158 2.48 3.76 2.92
N THR A 159 1.71 4.09 3.95
CA THR A 159 0.28 4.38 3.81
C THR A 159 0.00 5.83 4.15
N CYS A 160 -0.54 6.60 3.21
CA CYS A 160 -1.10 7.91 3.48
C CYS A 160 -2.61 7.78 3.71
N ALA A 161 -3.05 7.90 4.95
CA ALA A 161 -4.45 8.07 5.29
C ALA A 161 -4.87 9.52 5.09
N TRP A 162 -5.88 9.76 4.26
CA TRP A 162 -6.43 11.07 3.95
C TRP A 162 -7.96 11.00 3.92
N SER A 163 -8.60 11.09 5.09
CA SER A 163 -10.03 10.74 5.28
C SER A 163 -11.07 11.55 4.48
N ASP A 164 -10.69 12.71 3.97
CA ASP A 164 -11.47 13.59 3.09
C ASP A 164 -11.19 13.34 1.60
N ALA A 165 -10.25 12.45 1.25
CA ALA A 165 -10.08 11.98 -0.12
C ALA A 165 -11.27 11.08 -0.50
N ASP A 166 -11.94 11.43 -1.59
CA ASP A 166 -12.93 10.54 -2.19
C ASP A 166 -12.21 9.51 -3.06
N THR A 167 -12.52 8.23 -2.85
CA THR A 167 -12.05 7.11 -3.70
C THR A 167 -12.55 7.20 -5.14
N SER A 168 -13.57 8.03 -5.39
CA SER A 168 -14.11 8.27 -6.72
C SER A 168 -14.35 9.78 -6.85
N PRO A 169 -13.79 10.47 -7.86
CA PRO A 169 -14.04 11.90 -8.03
C PRO A 169 -15.46 12.13 -8.57
N GLN A 170 -16.47 11.88 -7.73
CA GLN A 170 -17.89 12.02 -8.05
C GLN A 170 -18.35 13.46 -7.85
N ASN A 171 -17.62 14.23 -7.05
CA ASN A 171 -17.87 15.64 -6.85
C ASN A 171 -17.23 16.44 -7.98
N ASN A 172 -18.04 16.62 -9.03
CA ASN A 172 -17.79 17.48 -10.19
C ASN A 172 -17.60 18.98 -9.87
N THR A 173 -17.43 19.38 -8.61
CA THR A 173 -16.83 20.67 -8.26
C THR A 173 -15.35 20.60 -8.62
N GLN A 174 -14.99 21.20 -9.76
CA GLN A 174 -13.68 21.15 -10.43
C GLN A 174 -12.42 21.26 -9.56
N ASP A 175 -12.51 21.77 -8.33
CA ASP A 175 -11.36 22.03 -7.46
C ASP A 175 -11.30 21.14 -6.21
N GLY A 176 -12.39 20.48 -5.79
CA GLY A 176 -12.44 19.77 -4.50
C GLY A 176 -11.49 18.57 -4.46
N ASP A 177 -11.78 17.57 -5.28
CA ASP A 177 -11.09 16.28 -5.23
C ASP A 177 -9.62 16.42 -5.68
N PHE A 178 -9.35 17.16 -6.76
CA PHE A 178 -7.98 17.40 -7.22
C PHE A 178 -7.14 18.19 -6.22
N LYS A 179 -7.75 19.14 -5.49
CA LYS A 179 -7.05 19.85 -4.41
C LYS A 179 -6.73 18.87 -3.28
N THR A 180 -7.67 18.01 -2.88
CA THR A 180 -7.44 17.00 -1.85
C THR A 180 -6.29 16.08 -2.23
N TYR A 181 -6.24 15.58 -3.47
CA TYR A 181 -5.09 14.81 -3.96
C TYR A 181 -3.78 15.62 -3.96
N GLY A 182 -3.84 16.89 -4.36
CA GLY A 182 -2.68 17.79 -4.32
C GLY A 182 -2.16 18.01 -2.89
N ASP A 183 -3.05 18.22 -1.94
CA ASP A 183 -2.73 18.39 -0.51
C ASP A 183 -2.15 17.11 0.07
N MET A 184 -2.71 15.95 -0.27
CA MET A 184 -2.21 14.64 0.14
C MET A 184 -0.78 14.39 -0.38
N LEU A 185 -0.53 14.62 -1.68
CA LEU A 185 0.82 14.48 -2.26
C LEU A 185 1.83 15.47 -1.64
N SER A 186 1.39 16.69 -1.37
CA SER A 186 2.20 17.70 -0.67
C SER A 186 2.54 17.23 0.74
N PHE A 187 1.53 16.72 1.46
CA PHE A 187 1.70 16.18 2.80
C PHE A 187 2.62 14.97 2.82
N ILE A 188 2.55 14.05 1.86
CA ILE A 188 3.50 12.93 1.79
C ILE A 188 4.94 13.45 1.70
N ASN A 189 5.19 14.44 0.83
CA ASN A 189 6.54 14.99 0.67
C ASN A 189 7.05 15.71 1.92
N VAL A 190 6.19 16.50 2.58
CA VAL A 190 6.53 17.20 3.83
C VAL A 190 6.67 16.21 4.99
N GLY A 191 5.72 15.29 5.12
CA GLY A 191 5.67 14.25 6.15
C GLY A 191 6.88 13.35 6.13
N LEU A 192 7.32 12.89 4.95
CA LEU A 192 8.57 12.11 4.82
C LEU A 192 9.79 12.86 5.34
N ARG A 193 9.81 14.19 5.34
CA ARG A 193 10.93 15.00 5.84
C ARG A 193 10.81 15.35 7.33
N ASN A 194 9.63 15.12 7.93
CA ASN A 194 9.41 15.41 9.33
C ASN A 194 10.04 14.30 10.19
N PRO A 195 10.85 14.67 11.20
CA PRO A 195 11.37 13.70 12.14
C PRO A 195 10.25 13.21 13.09
N ASP A 196 10.31 11.94 13.47
CA ASP A 196 9.53 11.40 14.59
C ASP A 196 10.11 11.84 15.94
N ALA A 197 9.55 11.30 17.03
CA ALA A 197 10.01 11.55 18.40
C ALA A 197 11.48 11.14 18.65
N GLU A 198 12.03 10.26 17.82
CA GLU A 198 13.40 9.74 17.92
C GLU A 198 14.37 10.46 16.95
N GLY A 199 13.87 11.44 16.17
CA GLY A 199 14.64 12.20 15.20
C GLY A 199 14.81 11.51 13.85
N GLN A 200 14.14 10.38 13.61
CA GLN A 200 14.19 9.67 12.32
C GLN A 200 13.13 10.23 11.37
N THR A 201 13.50 10.39 10.11
CA THR A 201 12.57 10.88 9.08
C THR A 201 12.03 9.71 8.26
N GLY A 202 10.77 9.81 7.80
CA GLY A 202 10.20 8.87 6.84
C GLY A 202 11.07 8.69 5.59
N LEU A 203 11.79 9.75 5.19
CA LEU A 203 12.74 9.73 4.08
C LEU A 203 13.90 8.77 4.32
N LYS A 204 14.41 8.66 5.55
CA LYS A 204 15.44 7.68 5.88
C LYS A 204 14.93 6.26 5.74
N TYR A 205 13.73 5.98 6.27
CA TYR A 205 13.10 4.66 6.11
C TYR A 205 12.86 4.33 4.64
N LEU A 206 12.46 5.31 3.83
CA LEU A 206 12.29 5.14 2.39
C LEU A 206 13.64 4.87 1.69
N GLN A 207 14.71 5.58 2.06
CA GLN A 207 16.06 5.35 1.52
C GLN A 207 16.56 3.94 1.87
N ASP A 208 16.41 3.54 3.13
CA ASP A 208 16.76 2.20 3.61
C ASP A 208 15.95 1.13 2.86
N ALA A 209 14.64 1.34 2.69
CA ALA A 209 13.74 0.45 1.95
C ALA A 209 14.08 0.35 0.46
N LEU A 210 14.61 1.42 -0.15
CA LEU A 210 15.04 1.42 -1.55
C LEU A 210 16.51 0.95 -1.72
N GLY A 211 17.23 0.67 -0.63
CA GLY A 211 18.63 0.27 -0.66
C GLY A 211 19.60 1.39 -1.10
N LEU A 212 19.25 2.65 -0.84
CA LEU A 212 19.97 3.84 -1.32
C LEU A 212 20.97 4.43 -0.30
N ASN A 213 21.52 3.58 0.57
CA ASN A 213 22.39 3.99 1.68
C ASN A 213 23.83 4.33 1.25
#